data_AF-A0A840NPV7-F1
#
_entry.id   AF-A0A840NPV7-F1
#
_cell.length_a   1.000
_cell.length_b   1.000
_cell.length_c   1.000
_cell.angle_alpha   90.00
_cell.angle_beta   90.00
_cell.angle_gamma   90.00
#
_symmetry.space_group_name_H-M   'P 1'
#
loop_
_entity.id
_entity.type
_entity.pdbx_description
1 polymer ?
#
loop_
_entity_poly.entity_id
_entity_poly.type
_entity_poly.pdbx_seq_one_letter_code
_entity_poly.pdbx_strand_id
1 'polypeptide(L)'
;MDKHPKLLSKHEQLVRLQVLFFRSPHDGMLADALAVVYLEEGYFQDAVNVYLDALRLNGETAPRLVGYGLALVGYEEGMITQEAQSAFQKAADLAPNDFYPRLLLAEALHQAGNSVQAVQFLQNFLDTMPENFTGRSRIEAMIIQLRDAPN
;
A
#
# COMPACT_ATOMS: atom_id res chain seq x y z
N MET A 1 -1.08 21.67 30.46
CA MET A 1 -2.50 21.61 30.09
C MET A 1 -2.63 20.55 29.01
N ASP A 2 -3.14 19.38 29.37
CA ASP A 2 -3.35 18.28 28.43
C ASP A 2 -4.54 18.64 27.53
N LYS A 3 -4.26 18.89 26.24
CA LYS A 3 -5.31 19.07 25.23
C LYS A 3 -6.10 17.75 25.13
N HIS A 4 -7.43 17.82 25.06
CA HIS A 4 -8.25 16.64 24.83
C HIS A 4 -7.79 15.90 23.56
N PRO A 5 -7.79 14.54 23.54
CA PRO A 5 -7.24 13.74 22.44
C PRO A 5 -7.79 14.07 21.04
N LYS A 6 -9.01 14.61 20.96
CA LYS A 6 -9.66 15.01 19.69
C LYS A 6 -9.28 16.40 19.17
N LEU A 7 -8.40 17.13 19.88
CA LEU A 7 -7.94 18.48 19.51
C LEU A 7 -6.46 18.52 19.08
N LEU A 8 -5.81 17.37 18.96
CA LEU A 8 -4.42 17.30 18.50
C LEU A 8 -4.37 17.49 16.98
N SER A 9 -3.53 18.41 16.53
CA SER A 9 -3.12 18.51 15.13
C SER A 9 -2.49 17.18 14.67
N LYS A 10 -2.52 16.90 13.36
CA LYS A 10 -1.88 15.69 12.80
C LYS A 10 -0.42 15.53 13.25
N HIS A 11 0.32 16.64 13.26
CA HIS A 11 1.70 16.67 13.76
C HIS A 11 1.81 16.28 15.23
N GLU A 12 0.95 16.80 16.11
CA GLU A 12 0.93 16.40 17.53
C GLU A 12 0.54 14.92 17.73
N GLN A 13 -0.34 14.38 16.87
CA GLN A 13 -0.70 12.96 16.89
C GLN A 13 0.48 12.07 16.49
N LEU A 14 1.20 12.46 15.43
CA LEU A 14 2.41 11.76 14.99
C LEU A 14 3.48 11.75 16.09
N VAL A 15 3.79 12.92 16.67
CA VAL A 15 4.78 13.02 17.77
C VAL A 15 4.37 12.14 18.96
N ARG A 16 3.08 12.10 19.29
CA ARG A 16 2.57 11.24 20.37
C ARG A 16 2.76 9.75 20.04
N LEU A 17 2.44 9.32 18.82
CA LEU A 17 2.65 7.94 18.38
C LEU A 17 4.13 7.55 18.39
N GLN A 18 5.02 8.44 17.93
CA GLN A 18 6.47 8.24 17.99
C GLN A 18 6.95 8.01 19.42
N VAL A 19 6.52 8.84 20.37
CA VAL A 19 6.90 8.70 21.79
C VAL A 19 6.37 7.39 22.38
N LEU A 20 5.13 7.01 22.06
CA LEU A 20 4.55 5.77 22.54
C LEU A 20 5.29 4.55 21.99
N PHE A 21 5.57 4.53 20.68
CA PHE A 21 6.28 3.43 20.04
C PHE A 21 7.73 3.34 20.54
N PHE A 22 8.42 4.47 20.72
CA PHE A 22 9.77 4.50 21.30
C PHE A 22 9.82 3.86 22.70
N ARG A 23 8.77 4.05 23.52
CA ARG A 23 8.68 3.46 24.86
C ARG A 23 8.29 1.97 24.83
N SER A 24 7.62 1.53 23.75
CA SER A 24 7.12 0.17 23.60
C SER A 24 7.37 -0.35 22.17
N PRO A 25 8.64 -0.56 21.77
CA PRO A 25 9.02 -0.87 20.38
C PRO A 25 8.60 -2.27 19.89
N HIS A 26 7.91 -3.03 20.75
CA HIS A 26 7.36 -4.35 20.44
C HIS A 26 5.83 -4.35 20.47
N ASP A 27 5.21 -3.20 20.64
CA ASP A 27 3.76 -3.04 20.50
C ASP A 27 3.40 -2.96 19.02
N GLY A 28 2.89 -4.07 18.50
CA GLY A 28 2.50 -4.16 17.10
C GLY A 28 1.31 -3.26 16.74
N MET A 29 0.41 -2.93 17.66
CA MET A 29 -0.69 -2.00 17.36
C MET A 29 -0.17 -0.58 17.16
N LEU A 30 0.82 -0.18 17.96
CA LEU A 30 1.53 1.09 17.76
C LEU A 30 2.36 1.08 16.48
N ALA A 31 2.99 -0.04 16.12
CA ALA A 31 3.68 -0.18 14.83
C ALA A 31 2.73 0.01 13.64
N ASP A 32 1.58 -0.67 13.63
CA ASP A 32 0.56 -0.53 12.58
C ASP A 32 0.10 0.94 12.45
N ALA A 33 -0.26 1.57 13.57
CA ALA A 33 -0.75 2.94 13.56
C ALA A 33 0.32 3.94 13.10
N LEU A 34 1.55 3.80 13.58
CA LEU A 34 2.64 4.71 13.23
C LEU A 34 3.07 4.56 11.77
N ALA A 35 3.13 3.32 11.24
CA ALA A 35 3.47 3.06 9.84
C ALA A 35 2.49 3.74 8.87
N VAL A 36 1.18 3.63 9.14
CA VAL A 36 0.14 4.29 8.35
C VAL A 36 0.30 5.81 8.38
N VAL A 37 0.49 6.39 9.56
CA VAL A 37 0.65 7.85 9.70
C VAL A 37 1.93 8.33 8.99
N TYR A 38 3.04 7.61 9.10
CA TYR A 38 4.25 7.97 8.36
C TYR A 38 4.06 7.94 6.84
N LEU A 39 3.33 6.94 6.32
CA LEU A 39 3.01 6.86 4.91
C LEU A 39 2.13 8.04 4.46
N GLU A 40 1.08 8.36 5.22
CA GLU A 40 0.15 9.46 4.91
C GLU A 40 0.82 10.84 4.93
N GLU A 41 1.81 11.04 5.81
CA GLU A 41 2.55 12.30 5.93
C GLU A 41 3.78 12.36 5.01
N GLY A 42 4.03 11.31 4.21
CA GLY A 42 5.13 11.27 3.23
C GLY A 42 6.52 11.00 3.83
N TYR A 43 6.59 10.58 5.09
CA TYR A 43 7.83 10.14 5.73
C TYR A 43 8.15 8.70 5.29
N PHE A 44 8.40 8.51 4.00
CA PHE A 44 8.45 7.18 3.38
C PHE A 44 9.53 6.27 3.96
N GLN A 45 10.72 6.79 4.22
CA GLN A 45 11.80 6.01 4.83
C GLN A 45 11.41 5.48 6.23
N ASP A 46 10.79 6.33 7.05
CA ASP A 46 10.30 5.93 8.37
C ASP A 46 9.13 4.94 8.25
N ALA A 47 8.23 5.16 7.29
CA ALA A 47 7.13 4.23 7.00
C ALA A 47 7.65 2.84 6.63
N VAL A 48 8.66 2.73 5.75
CA VAL A 48 9.30 1.46 5.37
C VAL A 48 9.79 0.71 6.61
N ASN A 49 10.53 1.39 7.48
CA ASN A 49 11.08 0.79 8.70
C ASN A 49 9.98 0.31 9.66
N VAL A 50 8.95 1.14 9.89
CA VAL A 50 7.88 0.78 10.84
C VAL A 50 6.94 -0.28 10.24
N TYR A 51 6.72 -0.32 8.93
CA TYR A 51 5.99 -1.42 8.30
C TYR A 51 6.74 -2.75 8.43
N LEU A 52 8.07 -2.76 8.32
CA LEU A 52 8.87 -3.97 8.58
C LEU A 52 8.71 -4.45 10.03
N ASP A 53 8.72 -3.53 11.00
CA ASP A 53 8.41 -3.87 12.38
C ASP A 53 6.98 -4.40 12.56
N ALA A 54 5.99 -3.78 11.93
CA ALA A 54 4.60 -4.22 11.97
C ALA A 54 4.43 -5.63 11.37
N LEU A 55 5.08 -5.93 10.24
CA LEU A 55 5.09 -7.25 9.63
C LEU A 55 5.76 -8.29 10.54
N ARG A 56 6.85 -7.94 11.21
CA ARG A 56 7.55 -8.82 12.17
C ARG A 56 6.75 -9.09 13.44
N LEU A 57 6.07 -8.06 13.98
CA LEU A 57 5.35 -8.14 15.26
C LEU A 57 3.96 -8.76 15.10
N ASN A 58 3.25 -8.44 14.02
CA ASN A 58 1.85 -8.82 13.82
C ASN A 58 1.60 -9.80 12.67
N GLY A 59 2.65 -10.15 11.92
CA GLY A 59 2.54 -10.99 10.73
C GLY A 59 2.02 -10.26 9.48
N GLU A 60 2.09 -10.97 8.37
CA GLU A 60 1.65 -10.48 7.06
C GLU A 60 0.12 -10.41 6.99
N THR A 61 -0.39 -9.28 6.49
CA THR A 61 -1.78 -9.11 6.02
C THR A 61 -1.73 -8.32 4.73
N ALA A 62 -2.75 -8.47 3.87
CA ALA A 62 -2.79 -7.72 2.62
C ALA A 62 -2.66 -6.19 2.84
N PRO A 63 -3.33 -5.54 3.81
CA PRO A 63 -3.15 -4.11 4.07
C PRO A 63 -1.73 -3.72 4.50
N ARG A 64 -1.06 -4.52 5.35
CA ARG A 64 0.33 -4.22 5.77
C ARG A 64 1.31 -4.35 4.62
N LEU A 65 1.17 -5.39 3.81
CA LEU A 65 2.02 -5.61 2.64
C LEU A 65 1.81 -4.52 1.58
N VAL A 66 0.56 -4.08 1.36
CA VAL A 66 0.26 -2.92 0.52
C VAL A 66 0.88 -1.64 1.09
N GLY A 67 0.70 -1.37 2.38
CA GLY A 67 1.28 -0.20 3.03
C GLY A 67 2.80 -0.17 2.94
N TYR A 68 3.45 -1.31 3.17
CA TYR A 68 4.88 -1.49 3.00
C TYR A 68 5.35 -1.23 1.57
N GLY A 69 4.69 -1.84 0.58
CA GLY A 69 5.00 -1.63 -0.83
C GLY A 69 4.79 -0.17 -1.26
N LEU A 70 3.74 0.51 -0.79
CA LEU A 70 3.52 1.92 -1.06
C LEU A 70 4.56 2.83 -0.40
N ALA A 71 5.02 2.48 0.81
CA ALA A 71 6.11 3.19 1.46
C ALA A 71 7.41 3.07 0.66
N LEU A 72 7.72 1.88 0.12
CA LEU A 72 8.85 1.68 -0.78
C LEU A 72 8.72 2.52 -2.05
N VAL A 73 7.53 2.52 -2.69
CA VAL A 73 7.27 3.33 -3.88
C VAL A 73 7.48 4.82 -3.60
N GLY A 74 6.98 5.32 -2.47
CA GLY A 74 7.20 6.72 -2.09
C GLY A 74 8.67 7.04 -1.80
N TYR A 75 9.39 6.11 -1.17
CA TYR A 75 10.83 6.25 -0.91
C TYR A 75 11.65 6.28 -2.21
N GLU A 76 11.22 5.51 -3.21
CA GLU A 76 11.85 5.41 -4.54
C GLU A 76 11.24 6.40 -5.55
N GLU A 77 10.70 7.53 -5.07
CA GLU A 77 10.17 8.65 -5.87
C GLU A 77 9.13 8.23 -6.93
N GLY A 78 8.32 7.22 -6.61
CA GLY A 78 7.25 6.71 -7.47
C GLY A 78 7.63 5.47 -8.29
N MET A 79 8.88 5.03 -8.24
CA MET A 79 9.32 3.80 -8.92
C MET A 79 8.85 2.56 -8.14
N ILE A 80 8.18 1.64 -8.82
CA ILE A 80 7.81 0.35 -8.25
C ILE A 80 8.97 -0.64 -8.43
N THR A 81 9.78 -0.76 -7.37
CA THR A 81 10.89 -1.71 -7.32
C THR A 81 10.40 -3.16 -7.22
N GLN A 82 11.31 -4.12 -7.44
CA GLN A 82 11.00 -5.55 -7.29
C GLN A 82 10.53 -5.91 -5.87
N GLU A 83 11.03 -5.21 -4.85
CA GLU A 83 10.63 -5.44 -3.47
C GLU A 83 9.18 -4.97 -3.22
N ALA A 84 8.81 -3.78 -3.71
CA ALA A 84 7.44 -3.30 -3.66
C ALA A 84 6.49 -4.23 -4.44
N GLN A 85 6.89 -4.65 -5.64
CA GLN A 85 6.13 -5.60 -6.46
C GLN A 85 5.92 -6.94 -5.74
N SER A 86 6.95 -7.46 -5.07
CA SER A 86 6.85 -8.69 -4.26
C SER A 86 5.85 -8.55 -3.11
N ALA A 87 5.86 -7.40 -2.42
CA ALA A 87 4.89 -7.10 -1.38
C ALA A 87 3.45 -7.05 -1.91
N PHE A 88 3.23 -6.39 -3.06
CA PHE A 88 1.92 -6.35 -3.72
C PHE A 88 1.45 -7.72 -4.19
N GLN A 89 2.36 -8.57 -4.69
CA GLN A 89 2.03 -9.93 -5.09
C GLN A 89 1.55 -10.75 -3.89
N LYS A 90 2.29 -10.74 -2.79
CA LYS A 90 1.86 -11.41 -1.55
C LYS A 90 0.52 -10.87 -1.05
N ALA A 91 0.29 -9.56 -1.14
CA ALA A 91 -1.00 -8.96 -0.76
C ALA A 91 -2.15 -9.46 -1.65
N ALA A 92 -1.93 -9.58 -2.97
CA ALA A 92 -2.91 -10.10 -3.92
C ALA A 92 -3.23 -11.59 -3.68
N ASP A 93 -2.25 -12.36 -3.21
CA ASP A 93 -2.39 -13.78 -2.87
C ASP A 93 -3.18 -13.95 -1.55
N LEU A 94 -2.92 -13.11 -0.54
CA LEU A 94 -3.65 -13.11 0.73
C LEU A 94 -5.10 -12.61 0.58
N ALA A 95 -5.35 -11.73 -0.38
CA ALA A 95 -6.67 -11.16 -0.65
C ALA A 95 -7.06 -11.37 -2.13
N PRO A 96 -7.50 -12.59 -2.51
CA PRO A 96 -7.78 -12.93 -3.90
C PRO A 96 -8.92 -12.12 -4.51
N ASN A 97 -9.82 -11.57 -3.69
CA ASN A 97 -10.95 -10.75 -4.13
C ASN A 97 -10.66 -9.23 -4.04
N ASP A 98 -9.51 -8.83 -3.52
CA ASP A 98 -9.14 -7.41 -3.44
C ASP A 98 -8.46 -6.97 -4.74
N PHE A 99 -9.03 -5.94 -5.37
CA PHE A 99 -8.50 -5.41 -6.62
C PHE A 99 -7.31 -4.46 -6.41
N TYR A 100 -7.15 -3.88 -5.22
CA TYR A 100 -6.19 -2.79 -5.03
C TYR A 100 -4.72 -3.21 -5.23
N PRO A 101 -4.23 -4.32 -4.66
CA PRO A 101 -2.88 -4.82 -4.97
C PRO A 101 -2.67 -5.11 -6.45
N ARG A 102 -3.72 -5.52 -7.16
CA ARG A 102 -3.66 -5.84 -8.60
C ARG A 102 -3.51 -4.60 -9.46
N LEU A 103 -4.10 -3.47 -9.06
CA LEU A 103 -3.85 -2.19 -9.73
C LEU A 103 -2.39 -1.76 -9.60
N LEU A 104 -1.79 -1.96 -8.42
CA LEU A 104 -0.38 -1.64 -8.16
C LEU A 104 0.56 -2.55 -8.96
N LEU A 105 0.23 -3.84 -9.10
CA LEU A 105 0.98 -4.76 -9.97
C LEU A 105 0.86 -4.40 -11.46
N ALA A 106 -0.33 -3.95 -11.90
CA ALA A 106 -0.53 -3.48 -13.27
C ALA A 106 0.28 -2.20 -13.55
N GLU A 107 0.34 -1.28 -12.58
CA GLU A 107 1.21 -0.10 -12.66
C GLU A 107 2.69 -0.50 -12.71
N ALA A 108 3.12 -1.50 -11.94
CA ALA A 108 4.49 -2.02 -12.00
C ALA A 108 4.84 -2.56 -13.40
N LEU A 109 3.92 -3.31 -14.01
CA LEU A 109 4.06 -3.78 -15.39
C LEU A 109 4.14 -2.62 -16.39
N HIS A 110 3.32 -1.59 -16.19
CA HIS A 110 3.35 -0.39 -17.02
C HIS A 110 4.68 0.35 -16.95
N GLN A 111 5.20 0.61 -15.74
CA GLN A 111 6.51 1.24 -15.55
C GLN A 111 7.66 0.43 -16.17
N ALA A 112 7.50 -0.89 -16.27
CA ALA A 112 8.43 -1.77 -16.96
C ALA A 112 8.25 -1.81 -18.50
N GLY A 113 7.38 -0.95 -19.08
CA GLY A 113 7.08 -0.90 -20.51
C GLY A 113 6.12 -1.99 -21.01
N ASN A 114 5.49 -2.73 -20.10
CA ASN A 114 4.64 -3.89 -20.41
C ASN A 114 3.14 -3.57 -20.30
N SER A 115 2.70 -2.42 -20.82
CA SER A 115 1.31 -1.95 -20.74
C SER A 115 0.28 -2.95 -21.29
N VAL A 116 0.61 -3.66 -22.37
CA VAL A 116 -0.26 -4.70 -22.94
C VAL A 116 -0.46 -5.86 -21.95
N GLN A 117 0.60 -6.28 -21.27
CA GLN A 117 0.52 -7.34 -20.26
C GLN A 117 -0.25 -6.86 -19.02
N ALA A 118 -0.08 -5.59 -18.62
CA ALA A 118 -0.83 -4.97 -17.52
C ALA A 118 -2.35 -4.99 -17.79
N VAL A 119 -2.76 -4.66 -19.02
CA VAL A 119 -4.16 -4.73 -19.45
C VAL A 119 -4.68 -6.17 -19.40
N GLN A 120 -3.95 -7.13 -19.98
CA GLN A 120 -4.36 -8.54 -19.97
C GLN A 120 -4.47 -9.09 -18.55
N PHE A 121 -3.54 -8.73 -17.66
CA PHE A 121 -3.56 -9.13 -16.26
C PHE A 121 -4.85 -8.67 -15.55
N LEU A 122 -5.22 -7.41 -15.73
CA LEU A 122 -6.45 -6.84 -15.14
C LEU A 122 -7.73 -7.41 -15.76
N GLN A 123 -7.75 -7.67 -17.07
CA GLN A 123 -8.88 -8.31 -17.75
C GLN A 123 -9.12 -9.72 -17.22
N ASN A 124 -8.06 -10.53 -17.15
CA ASN A 124 -8.14 -11.89 -16.60
C ASN A 124 -8.67 -11.89 -15.17
N PHE A 125 -8.30 -10.90 -14.36
CA PHE A 125 -8.86 -10.76 -13.03
C PHE A 125 -10.37 -10.47 -13.04
N LEU A 126 -10.83 -9.54 -13.89
CA LEU A 126 -12.26 -9.23 -14.03
C LEU A 126 -13.09 -10.42 -14.52
N ASP A 127 -12.53 -11.27 -15.36
CA ASP A 127 -13.19 -12.47 -15.88
C ASP A 127 -13.44 -13.53 -14.78
N THR A 128 -12.67 -13.49 -13.70
CA THR A 128 -12.89 -14.36 -12.51
C THR A 128 -13.86 -13.76 -11.50
N MET A 129 -14.25 -12.49 -11.67
CA MET A 129 -15.06 -11.76 -10.70
C MET A 129 -16.55 -11.72 -11.12
N PRO A 130 -17.49 -11.74 -10.14
CA PRO A 130 -18.91 -11.56 -10.43
C PRO A 130 -19.19 -10.26 -11.22
N GLU A 131 -20.32 -10.22 -11.95
CA GLU A 131 -20.71 -9.02 -12.70
C GLU A 131 -20.85 -7.78 -11.80
N ASN A 132 -21.42 -7.96 -10.59
CA ASN A 132 -21.62 -6.90 -9.61
C ASN A 132 -20.41 -6.61 -8.70
N PHE A 133 -19.20 -7.03 -9.10
CA PHE A 133 -17.97 -6.78 -8.35
C PHE A 133 -17.71 -5.29 -8.14
N THR A 134 -17.61 -4.86 -6.88
CA THR A 134 -17.50 -3.44 -6.50
C THR A 134 -16.28 -2.75 -7.11
N GLY A 135 -15.18 -3.47 -7.34
CA GLY A 135 -13.96 -2.92 -7.94
C GLY A 135 -13.96 -2.81 -9.47
N ARG A 136 -15.01 -3.28 -10.15
CA ARG A 136 -15.02 -3.43 -11.63
C ARG A 136 -14.73 -2.10 -12.35
N SER A 137 -15.44 -1.04 -11.98
CA SER A 137 -15.28 0.29 -12.60
C SER A 137 -13.89 0.87 -12.43
N ARG A 138 -13.23 0.62 -11.28
CA ARG A 138 -11.86 1.10 -11.04
C ARG A 138 -10.85 0.37 -11.92
N ILE A 139 -11.02 -0.94 -12.10
CA ILE A 139 -10.14 -1.74 -12.96
C ILE A 139 -10.34 -1.36 -14.43
N GLU A 140 -11.59 -1.19 -14.88
CA GLU A 140 -11.89 -0.74 -16.24
C GLU A 140 -11.27 0.63 -16.54
N ALA A 141 -11.34 1.57 -15.60
CA ALA A 141 -10.67 2.86 -15.72
C ALA A 141 -9.14 2.73 -15.86
N MET A 142 -8.52 1.86 -15.06
CA MET A 142 -7.08 1.56 -15.17
C MET A 142 -6.73 0.94 -16.53
N ILE A 143 -7.55 0.00 -17.02
CA ILE A 143 -7.36 -0.62 -18.34
C ILE A 143 -7.41 0.44 -19.45
N ILE A 144 -8.35 1.39 -19.39
CA ILE A 144 -8.44 2.48 -20.36
C ILE A 144 -7.17 3.33 -20.32
N GLN A 145 -6.75 3.76 -19.12
CA GLN A 145 -5.51 4.53 -18.94
C GLN A 145 -4.28 3.80 -19.53
N LEU A 146 -4.13 2.51 -19.25
CA LEU A 146 -3.01 1.70 -19.73
C LEU A 146 -2.99 1.50 -21.25
N ARG A 147 -4.16 1.54 -21.91
CA ARG A 147 -4.25 1.46 -23.38
C ARG A 147 -3.87 2.77 -24.06
N ASP A 148 -4.18 3.88 -23.40
CA ASP A 148 -3.92 5.23 -23.91
C ASP A 148 -2.50 5.72 -23.57
N ALA A 149 -1.82 5.04 -22.65
CA ALA A 149 -0.46 5.37 -22.26
C ALA A 149 0.53 5.10 -23.42
N PRO A 150 1.47 6.02 -23.70
CA PRO A 150 2.53 5.78 -24.67
C PRO A 150 3.46 4.68 -24.17
N ASN A 151 3.88 3.79 -25.08
CA ASN A 151 4.93 2.79 -24.83
C ASN A 151 6.32 3.40 -24.98
#